data_AF-A0A7T8KAH9-F1
#
_entry.id   AF-A0A7T8KAH9-F1
#
_cell.length_a   1.000
_cell.length_b   1.000
_cell.length_c   1.000
_cell.angle_alpha   90.00
_cell.angle_beta   90.00
_cell.angle_gamma   90.00
#
_symmetry.space_group_name_H-M   'P 1'
#
loop_
_entity.id
_entity.type
_entity.pdbx_description
1 polymer ?
#
loop_
_entity_poly.entity_id
_entity_poly.type
_entity_poly.pdbx_seq_one_letter_code
_entity_poly.pdbx_strand_id
1 'polypeptide(L)'
;MHDYDNYDEYDSPAYPTGDPLLDREYERMGSHKGGEGYSPIPEPVKAFLVRFRDLISENNSYEIAKMYELTYPKLSEEYYPSSPWPRAEEIAVFLGISSEDIFFTLYKELYFRHIYAVVSSGPSEEQRYESYYNYCKLFNYFLSSNTPVKMKLPNQWLWEIVDEFIYQFQCYQQYRAKAASKDDLEDVNSHVWEVLQVLNVLHSMVEKSCINKQLEVFSSGGDPDSAAGEFGRVSLYKNMGYFALVGLLRLHSLLGDFYQAIKVLENIDLNQSNLYSRVPGCQITTFYYVGFAYMMMRRYADAIRTFTSILTYINRTKNLFQ
;
A
#
# COMPACT_ATOMS: atom_id res chain seq x y z
N MET A 1 50.99 -40.80 1.38
CA MET A 1 51.07 -39.33 1.33
C MET A 1 50.94 -39.00 -0.15
N HIS A 2 49.73 -38.74 -0.69
CA HIS A 2 48.93 -37.50 -0.54
C HIS A 2 49.83 -36.28 -0.80
N ASP A 3 49.65 -35.45 -1.83
CA ASP A 3 48.43 -34.89 -2.45
C ASP A 3 48.71 -34.51 -3.93
N TYR A 4 47.79 -34.79 -4.88
CA TYR A 4 46.74 -33.91 -5.42
C TYR A 4 47.22 -32.54 -5.93
N ASP A 5 47.31 -32.41 -7.26
CA ASP A 5 46.75 -31.25 -7.96
C ASP A 5 46.60 -31.49 -9.47
N ASN A 6 45.45 -31.05 -9.95
CA ASN A 6 45.16 -30.55 -11.29
C ASN A 6 44.95 -31.55 -12.44
N TYR A 7 43.67 -31.86 -12.72
CA TYR A 7 43.20 -32.14 -14.07
C TYR A 7 41.93 -31.32 -14.35
N ASP A 8 42.06 -30.42 -15.31
CA ASP A 8 40.97 -29.78 -16.05
C ASP A 8 40.00 -30.86 -16.57
N GLU A 9 38.78 -30.90 -16.05
CA GLU A 9 37.72 -31.75 -16.61
C GLU A 9 36.92 -30.96 -17.63
N TYR A 10 37.27 -31.18 -18.89
CA TYR A 10 36.56 -30.73 -20.07
C TYR A 10 35.09 -31.13 -20.04
N ASP A 11 34.23 -30.17 -20.39
CA ASP A 11 32.83 -30.35 -20.81
C ASP A 11 32.72 -31.58 -21.75
N SER A 12 32.10 -32.65 -21.25
CA SER A 12 31.77 -33.82 -22.05
C SER A 12 30.27 -33.79 -22.38
N PRO A 13 29.86 -33.78 -23.66
CA PRO A 13 28.45 -33.87 -24.01
C PRO A 13 27.93 -35.28 -23.65
N ALA A 14 26.97 -35.33 -22.72
CA ALA A 14 26.39 -36.56 -22.21
C ALA A 14 25.70 -37.34 -23.35
N TYR A 15 26.20 -38.55 -23.63
CA TYR A 15 25.51 -39.50 -24.49
C TYR A 15 24.37 -40.20 -23.73
N PRO A 16 23.28 -40.61 -24.42
CA PRO A 16 22.14 -41.29 -23.79
C PRO A 16 22.56 -42.60 -23.12
N THR A 17 22.09 -42.83 -21.90
CA THR A 17 22.47 -43.99 -21.08
C THR A 17 21.80 -45.29 -21.55
N GLY A 18 20.82 -45.22 -22.45
CA GLY A 18 20.13 -46.38 -23.02
C GLY A 18 19.07 -47.01 -22.10
N ASP A 19 18.83 -46.39 -20.94
CA ASP A 19 17.73 -46.72 -20.03
C ASP A 19 16.67 -45.61 -20.11
N PRO A 20 15.46 -45.91 -20.64
CA PRO A 20 14.40 -44.93 -20.85
C PRO A 20 13.91 -44.22 -19.58
N LEU A 21 14.13 -44.79 -18.39
CA LEU A 21 13.72 -44.18 -17.11
C LEU A 21 14.77 -43.19 -16.62
N LEU A 22 16.05 -43.55 -16.68
CA LEU A 22 17.15 -42.68 -16.30
C LEU A 22 17.33 -41.52 -17.27
N ASP A 23 17.15 -41.75 -18.58
CA ASP A 23 17.19 -40.68 -19.58
C ASP A 23 16.02 -39.70 -19.38
N ARG A 24 14.83 -40.20 -18.98
CA ARG A 24 13.69 -39.34 -18.60
C ARG A 24 13.94 -38.56 -17.32
N GLU A 25 14.59 -39.15 -16.32
CA GLU A 25 14.96 -38.45 -15.10
C GLU A 25 16.06 -37.42 -15.36
N TYR A 26 17.00 -37.69 -16.27
CA TYR A 26 18.00 -36.73 -16.74
C TYR A 26 17.38 -35.59 -17.55
N GLU A 27 16.39 -35.84 -18.42
CA GLU A 27 15.61 -34.78 -19.08
C GLU A 27 14.79 -33.96 -18.06
N ARG A 28 14.27 -34.61 -17.02
CA ARG A 28 13.50 -33.97 -15.93
C ARG A 28 14.41 -33.13 -15.02
N MET A 29 15.64 -33.58 -14.76
CA MET A 29 16.65 -32.84 -13.98
C MET A 29 17.41 -31.81 -14.82
N GLY A 30 17.53 -32.01 -16.13
CA GLY A 30 18.19 -31.13 -17.10
C GLY A 30 17.43 -29.85 -17.42
N SER A 31 16.17 -29.74 -17.01
CA SER A 31 15.41 -28.49 -17.03
C SER A 31 15.68 -27.60 -15.79
N HIS A 32 16.61 -27.97 -14.91
CA HIS A 32 16.84 -27.27 -13.63
C HIS A 32 18.33 -27.02 -13.31
N LYS A 33 19.15 -26.62 -14.28
CA LYS A 33 20.42 -25.92 -13.99
C LYS A 33 21.00 -25.18 -15.21
N GLY A 34 21.00 -23.85 -15.17
CA GLY A 34 21.74 -23.00 -16.11
C GLY A 34 21.10 -21.66 -16.44
N GLY A 35 20.84 -20.81 -15.44
CA GLY A 35 20.41 -19.43 -15.64
C GLY A 35 19.74 -18.88 -14.38
N GLU A 36 20.26 -17.78 -13.85
CA GLU A 36 19.63 -17.00 -12.80
C GLU A 36 18.13 -16.79 -13.11
N GLY A 37 17.27 -17.02 -12.11
CA GLY A 37 15.84 -17.27 -12.25
C GLY A 37 15.01 -16.15 -12.87
N TYR A 38 15.10 -15.96 -14.19
CA TYR A 38 14.09 -15.26 -14.98
C TYR A 38 12.98 -16.24 -15.34
N SER A 39 11.96 -16.35 -14.48
CA SER A 39 10.66 -16.78 -15.00
C SER A 39 10.17 -15.65 -15.92
N PRO A 40 9.96 -15.90 -17.23
CA PRO A 40 9.58 -14.83 -18.15
C PRO A 40 8.24 -14.24 -17.71
N ILE A 41 8.23 -12.92 -17.46
CA ILE A 41 7.00 -12.20 -17.09
C ILE A 41 5.90 -12.55 -18.12
N PRO A 42 4.73 -13.06 -17.70
CA PRO A 42 3.66 -13.43 -18.62
C PRO A 42 3.27 -12.25 -19.51
N GLU A 43 2.99 -12.54 -20.79
CA GLU A 43 2.63 -11.49 -21.76
C GLU A 43 1.40 -10.67 -21.35
N PRO A 44 0.35 -11.25 -20.73
CA PRO A 44 -0.78 -10.46 -20.19
C PRO A 44 -0.35 -9.46 -19.11
N VAL A 45 0.64 -9.81 -18.27
CA VAL A 45 1.18 -8.96 -17.21
C VAL A 45 2.00 -7.83 -17.81
N LYS A 46 2.83 -8.11 -18.82
CA LYS A 46 3.55 -7.07 -19.57
C LYS A 46 2.62 -6.07 -20.24
N ALA A 47 1.60 -6.57 -20.95
CA ALA A 47 0.61 -5.73 -21.61
C ALA A 47 -0.17 -4.86 -20.60
N PHE A 48 -0.50 -5.43 -19.43
CA PHE A 48 -1.08 -4.68 -18.32
C PHE A 48 -0.16 -3.55 -17.85
N LEU A 49 1.13 -3.83 -17.59
CA LEU A 49 2.08 -2.85 -17.06
C LEU A 49 2.31 -1.68 -18.03
N VAL A 50 2.45 -1.96 -19.34
CA VAL A 50 2.57 -0.93 -20.37
C VAL A 50 1.32 -0.04 -20.38
N ARG A 51 0.13 -0.66 -20.47
CA ARG A 51 -1.13 0.09 -20.48
C ARG A 51 -1.35 0.89 -19.21
N PHE A 52 -1.00 0.33 -18.05
CA PHE A 52 -1.18 0.99 -16.76
C PHE A 52 -0.30 2.25 -16.65
N ARG A 53 0.94 2.18 -17.13
CA ARG A 53 1.85 3.32 -17.23
C ARG A 53 1.31 4.43 -18.12
N ASP A 54 0.83 4.07 -19.31
CA ASP A 54 0.29 5.04 -20.26
C ASP A 54 -0.93 5.75 -19.67
N LEU A 55 -1.84 5.00 -19.04
CA LEU A 55 -3.04 5.56 -18.38
C LEU A 55 -2.70 6.50 -17.21
N ILE A 56 -1.66 6.19 -16.43
CA ILE A 56 -1.18 7.07 -15.36
C ILE A 56 -0.62 8.37 -15.94
N SER A 57 0.09 8.29 -17.06
CA SER A 57 0.63 9.46 -17.78
C SER A 57 -0.47 10.33 -18.38
N GLU A 58 -1.53 9.70 -18.90
CA GLU A 58 -2.72 10.34 -19.48
C GLU A 58 -3.70 10.90 -18.44
N ASN A 59 -3.54 10.59 -17.15
CA ASN A 59 -4.42 11.00 -16.05
C ASN A 59 -5.89 10.55 -16.19
N ASN A 60 -6.10 9.37 -16.78
CA ASN A 60 -7.43 8.80 -16.95
C ASN A 60 -7.88 8.03 -15.69
N SER A 61 -8.37 8.75 -14.69
CA SER A 61 -8.77 8.18 -13.39
C SER A 61 -9.80 7.05 -13.47
N TYR A 62 -10.69 7.05 -14.46
CA TYR A 62 -11.71 5.99 -14.62
C TYR A 62 -11.09 4.67 -15.09
N GLU A 63 -10.27 4.73 -16.13
CA GLU A 63 -9.58 3.52 -16.64
C GLU A 63 -8.52 3.01 -15.66
N ILE A 64 -7.84 3.92 -14.93
CA ILE A 64 -6.93 3.53 -13.83
C ILE A 64 -7.71 2.76 -12.76
N ALA A 65 -8.90 3.25 -12.36
CA ALA A 65 -9.73 2.56 -11.36
C ALA A 65 -10.13 1.15 -11.84
N LYS A 66 -10.54 1.02 -13.11
CA LYS A 66 -10.90 -0.28 -13.69
C LYS A 66 -9.72 -1.26 -13.71
N MET A 67 -8.55 -0.78 -14.14
CA MET A 67 -7.33 -1.60 -14.19
C MET A 67 -6.90 -2.03 -12.79
N TYR A 68 -7.01 -1.12 -11.82
CA TYR A 68 -6.64 -1.34 -10.43
C TYR A 68 -7.62 -2.27 -9.69
N GLU A 69 -8.93 -2.08 -9.83
CA GLU A 69 -9.94 -2.81 -9.05
C GLU A 69 -10.34 -4.16 -9.69
N LEU A 70 -10.18 -4.32 -11.00
CA LEU A 70 -10.62 -5.53 -11.71
C LEU A 70 -9.46 -6.30 -12.33
N THR A 71 -8.59 -5.64 -13.09
CA THR A 71 -7.57 -6.35 -13.88
C THR A 71 -6.40 -6.79 -13.01
N TYR A 72 -5.93 -5.94 -12.10
CA TYR A 72 -4.83 -6.26 -11.20
C TYR A 72 -5.14 -7.46 -10.28
N PRO A 73 -6.27 -7.52 -9.55
CA PRO A 73 -6.60 -8.69 -8.74
C PRO A 73 -6.71 -9.98 -9.56
N LYS A 74 -7.32 -9.93 -10.75
CA LYS A 74 -7.42 -11.10 -11.63
C LYS A 74 -6.07 -11.65 -12.06
N LEU A 75 -5.15 -10.77 -12.47
CA LEU A 75 -3.80 -11.19 -12.86
C LEU A 75 -2.99 -11.68 -11.65
N SER A 76 -3.17 -11.07 -10.49
CA SER A 76 -2.58 -11.54 -9.23
C SER A 76 -3.04 -12.95 -8.88
N GLU A 77 -4.34 -13.24 -8.99
CA GLU A 77 -4.89 -14.58 -8.70
C GLU A 77 -4.46 -15.62 -9.74
N GLU A 78 -4.38 -15.25 -11.02
CA GLU A 78 -4.06 -16.16 -12.12
C GLU A 78 -2.57 -16.52 -12.19
N TYR A 79 -1.68 -15.54 -12.03
CA TYR A 79 -0.23 -15.71 -12.25
C TYR A 79 0.61 -15.65 -10.97
N TYR A 80 0.12 -15.01 -9.91
CA TYR A 80 0.87 -14.75 -8.68
C TYR A 80 0.09 -15.09 -7.38
N PRO A 81 -0.56 -16.27 -7.27
CA PRO A 81 -1.43 -16.60 -6.14
C PRO A 81 -0.68 -16.81 -4.82
N SER A 82 0.60 -17.19 -4.87
CA SER A 82 1.47 -17.41 -3.71
C SER A 82 2.89 -16.88 -3.92
N SER A 83 3.14 -16.24 -5.05
CA SER A 83 4.42 -15.66 -5.44
C SER A 83 4.30 -14.14 -5.53
N PRO A 84 5.40 -13.40 -5.31
CA PRO A 84 5.42 -11.97 -5.56
C PRO A 84 5.32 -11.69 -7.07
N TRP A 85 4.80 -10.49 -7.40
CA TRP A 85 4.90 -9.93 -8.76
C TRP A 85 6.37 -9.75 -9.18
N PRO A 86 6.68 -9.47 -10.46
CA PRO A 86 8.06 -9.25 -10.90
C PRO A 86 8.72 -8.08 -10.16
N ARG A 87 10.04 -8.17 -9.95
CA ARG A 87 10.78 -7.12 -9.26
C ARG A 87 10.69 -5.80 -10.03
N ALA A 88 10.64 -4.69 -9.29
CA ALA A 88 10.51 -3.37 -9.90
C ALA A 88 11.68 -3.03 -10.83
N GLU A 89 12.87 -3.52 -10.51
CA GLU A 89 14.09 -3.33 -11.31
C GLU A 89 13.98 -4.00 -12.69
N GLU A 90 13.41 -5.21 -12.76
CA GLU A 90 13.15 -5.91 -14.02
C GLU A 90 12.15 -5.16 -14.89
N ILE A 91 11.13 -4.58 -14.25
CA ILE A 91 10.10 -3.79 -14.94
C ILE A 91 10.64 -2.45 -15.41
N ALA A 92 11.55 -1.83 -14.66
CA ALA A 92 12.21 -0.59 -15.07
C ALA A 92 13.02 -0.80 -16.35
N VAL A 93 13.77 -1.89 -16.43
CA VAL A 93 14.52 -2.28 -17.64
C VAL A 93 13.58 -2.56 -18.80
N PHE A 94 12.51 -3.33 -18.56
CA PHE A 94 11.53 -3.67 -19.59
C PHE A 94 10.79 -2.46 -20.17
N LEU A 95 10.35 -1.52 -19.31
CA LEU A 95 9.60 -0.33 -19.74
C LEU A 95 10.48 0.86 -20.14
N GLY A 96 11.80 0.75 -19.95
CA GLY A 96 12.74 1.85 -20.16
C GLY A 96 12.48 3.05 -19.24
N ILE A 97 12.12 2.78 -17.99
CA ILE A 97 11.71 3.78 -16.99
C ILE A 97 12.86 4.03 -16.00
N SER A 98 13.02 5.28 -15.58
CA SER A 98 13.98 5.66 -14.54
C SER A 98 13.41 5.41 -13.13
N SER A 99 14.28 5.18 -12.15
CA SER A 99 13.90 5.10 -10.72
C SER A 99 13.18 6.35 -10.20
N GLU A 100 13.30 7.48 -10.89
CA GLU A 100 12.65 8.75 -10.57
C GLU A 100 11.24 8.91 -11.14
N ASP A 101 10.78 7.97 -11.98
CA ASP A 101 9.42 8.00 -12.50
C ASP A 101 8.40 7.67 -11.41
N ILE A 102 7.31 8.44 -11.36
CA ILE A 102 6.21 8.20 -10.42
C ILE A 102 5.58 6.82 -10.62
N PHE A 103 5.56 6.31 -11.86
CA PHE A 103 5.07 4.97 -12.14
C PHE A 103 5.89 3.91 -11.42
N PHE A 104 7.22 4.07 -11.35
CA PHE A 104 8.09 3.15 -10.65
C PHE A 104 7.77 3.10 -9.16
N THR A 105 7.55 4.27 -8.53
CA THR A 105 7.15 4.36 -7.11
C THR A 105 5.77 3.77 -6.86
N LEU A 106 4.79 4.03 -7.73
CA LEU A 106 3.44 3.47 -7.64
C LEU A 106 3.43 1.95 -7.85
N TYR A 107 4.24 1.45 -8.78
CA TYR A 107 4.39 0.00 -8.98
C TYR A 107 5.01 -0.67 -7.75
N LYS A 108 6.07 -0.09 -7.18
CA LYS A 108 6.68 -0.60 -5.94
C LYS A 108 5.66 -0.66 -4.80
N GLU A 109 4.77 0.31 -4.70
CA GLU A 109 3.68 0.30 -3.71
C GLU A 109 2.76 -0.92 -3.89
N LEU A 110 2.28 -1.17 -5.11
CA LEU A 110 1.45 -2.34 -5.43
C LEU A 110 2.18 -3.67 -5.15
N TYR A 111 3.46 -3.74 -5.55
CA TYR A 111 4.31 -4.90 -5.35
C TYR A 111 4.46 -5.24 -3.86
N PHE A 112 4.79 -4.26 -3.02
CA PHE A 112 4.91 -4.48 -1.58
C PHE A 112 3.56 -4.84 -0.97
N ARG A 113 2.47 -4.16 -1.35
CA ARG A 113 1.13 -4.50 -0.87
C ARG A 113 0.75 -5.96 -1.19
N HIS A 114 1.06 -6.43 -2.39
CA HIS A 114 0.85 -7.84 -2.77
C HIS A 114 1.67 -8.80 -1.90
N ILE A 115 2.93 -8.46 -1.62
CA ILE A 115 3.76 -9.27 -0.71
C ILE A 115 3.11 -9.40 0.68
N TYR A 116 2.67 -8.28 1.26
CA TYR A 116 2.01 -8.28 2.57
C TYR A 116 0.69 -9.08 2.56
N ALA A 117 -0.03 -9.11 1.44
CA ALA A 117 -1.29 -9.85 1.31
C ALA A 117 -1.11 -11.35 1.04
N VAL A 118 -0.13 -11.74 0.23
CA VAL A 118 -0.04 -13.09 -0.35
C VAL A 118 1.04 -13.96 0.29
N VAL A 119 2.15 -13.36 0.73
CA VAL A 119 3.29 -14.14 1.20
C VAL A 119 3.04 -14.57 2.65
N SER A 120 2.73 -15.85 2.85
CA SER A 120 2.41 -16.43 4.16
C SER A 120 3.54 -16.35 5.19
N SER A 121 4.80 -16.26 4.75
CA SER A 121 5.95 -16.03 5.62
C SER A 121 6.12 -14.56 6.05
N GLY A 122 5.30 -13.66 5.50
CA GLY A 122 5.45 -12.21 5.65
C GLY A 122 6.63 -11.65 4.85
N PRO A 123 6.72 -10.31 4.76
CA PRO A 123 7.82 -9.62 4.09
C PRO A 123 9.12 -9.76 4.88
N SER A 124 10.23 -9.88 4.16
CA SER A 124 11.57 -9.86 4.74
C SER A 124 11.89 -8.50 5.39
N GLU A 125 12.93 -8.45 6.23
CA GLU A 125 13.36 -7.21 6.86
C GLU A 125 13.76 -6.15 5.84
N GLU A 126 14.55 -6.53 4.83
CA GLU A 126 14.93 -5.66 3.72
C GLU A 126 13.71 -5.12 2.96
N GLN A 127 12.73 -5.96 2.66
CA GLN A 127 11.48 -5.54 1.99
C GLN A 127 10.68 -4.55 2.83
N ARG A 128 10.70 -4.66 4.17
CA ARG A 128 10.04 -3.70 5.06
C ARG A 128 10.72 -2.33 5.02
N TYR A 129 12.04 -2.30 4.90
CA TYR A 129 12.82 -1.07 4.76
C TYR A 129 12.61 -0.45 3.38
N GLU A 130 12.68 -1.23 2.31
CA GLU A 130 12.44 -0.74 0.96
C GLU A 130 11.01 -0.19 0.79
N SER A 131 10.01 -0.87 1.34
CA SER A 131 8.63 -0.40 1.32
C SER A 131 8.50 0.95 2.03
N TYR A 132 9.12 1.10 3.21
CA TYR A 132 9.14 2.37 3.94
C TYR A 132 9.71 3.51 3.10
N TYR A 133 10.89 3.33 2.53
CA TYR A 133 11.52 4.34 1.69
C TYR A 133 10.69 4.66 0.44
N ASN A 134 10.00 3.67 -0.13
CA ASN A 134 9.08 3.88 -1.24
C ASN A 134 7.89 4.77 -0.85
N TYR A 135 7.27 4.53 0.32
CA TYR A 135 6.22 5.41 0.85
C TYR A 135 6.74 6.81 1.13
N CYS A 136 7.92 6.96 1.73
CA CYS A 136 8.54 8.26 1.92
C CYS A 136 8.76 8.98 0.59
N LYS A 137 9.24 8.29 -0.45
CA LYS A 137 9.41 8.85 -1.80
C LYS A 137 8.07 9.29 -2.38
N LEU A 138 7.03 8.46 -2.27
CA LEU A 138 5.68 8.75 -2.75
C LEU A 138 5.07 9.97 -2.05
N PHE A 139 5.18 10.05 -0.73
CA PHE A 139 4.62 11.17 0.03
C PHE A 139 5.42 12.45 -0.15
N ASN A 140 6.76 12.38 -0.24
CA ASN A 140 7.58 13.54 -0.59
C ASN A 140 7.25 14.06 -1.99
N TYR A 141 6.94 13.20 -2.95
CA TYR A 141 6.46 13.64 -4.27
C TYR A 141 5.18 14.50 -4.16
N PHE A 142 4.23 14.13 -3.30
CA PHE A 142 3.02 14.93 -3.06
C PHE A 142 3.28 16.18 -2.19
N LEU A 143 4.15 16.08 -1.18
CA LEU A 143 4.35 17.08 -0.13
C LEU A 143 5.43 18.13 -0.46
N SER A 144 6.46 17.77 -1.22
CA SER A 144 7.57 18.68 -1.57
C SER A 144 7.31 19.50 -2.84
N SER A 145 6.25 19.19 -3.61
CA SER A 145 5.92 19.96 -4.81
C SER A 145 5.43 21.38 -4.46
N ASN A 146 6.07 22.40 -5.04
CA ASN A 146 5.65 23.81 -4.89
C ASN A 146 4.39 24.14 -5.69
N THR A 147 4.00 23.27 -6.63
CA THR A 147 2.75 23.38 -7.38
C THR A 147 1.89 22.13 -7.17
N PRO A 148 0.56 22.25 -7.23
CA PRO A 148 -0.33 21.10 -7.10
C PRO A 148 -0.04 20.08 -8.21
N VAL A 149 0.31 18.86 -7.80
CA VAL A 149 0.48 17.75 -8.74
C VAL A 149 -0.84 17.51 -9.47
N LYS A 150 -0.81 17.58 -10.80
CA LYS A 150 -2.01 17.40 -11.66
C LYS A 150 -2.43 15.94 -11.83
N MET A 151 -1.82 15.03 -11.07
CA MET A 151 -2.10 13.61 -11.15
C MET A 151 -3.50 13.29 -10.63
N LYS A 152 -4.24 12.44 -11.35
CA LYS A 152 -5.57 11.98 -10.92
C LYS A 152 -5.55 10.49 -10.64
N LEU A 153 -5.38 10.13 -9.37
CA LEU A 153 -5.53 8.75 -8.91
C LEU A 153 -6.97 8.48 -8.44
N PRO A 154 -7.47 7.24 -8.59
CA PRO A 154 -8.74 6.82 -8.02
C PRO A 154 -8.78 7.01 -6.50
N ASN A 155 -9.93 7.44 -5.97
CA ASN A 155 -10.11 7.66 -4.54
C ASN A 155 -9.92 6.39 -3.71
N GLN A 156 -10.31 5.22 -4.25
CA GLN A 156 -10.13 3.92 -3.60
C GLN A 156 -8.63 3.64 -3.38
N TRP A 157 -7.83 3.77 -4.43
CA TRP A 157 -6.39 3.51 -4.34
C TRP A 157 -5.69 4.51 -3.41
N LEU A 158 -6.07 5.79 -3.43
CA LEU A 158 -5.56 6.80 -2.50
C LEU A 158 -5.86 6.46 -1.03
N TRP A 159 -7.08 6.02 -0.73
CA TRP A 159 -7.45 5.56 0.60
C TRP A 159 -6.57 4.39 1.04
N GLU A 160 -6.43 3.38 0.17
CA GLU A 160 -5.66 2.19 0.51
C GLU A 160 -4.16 2.46 0.63
N ILE A 161 -3.58 3.42 -0.10
CA ILE A 161 -2.18 3.84 0.10
C ILE A 161 -1.97 4.35 1.53
N VAL A 162 -2.89 5.17 2.05
CA VAL A 162 -2.81 5.71 3.42
C VAL A 162 -3.07 4.61 4.46
N ASP A 163 -4.07 3.76 4.22
CA ASP A 163 -4.44 2.69 5.15
C ASP A 163 -3.35 1.59 5.22
N GLU A 164 -2.75 1.27 4.08
CA GLU A 164 -1.64 0.32 3.95
C GLU A 164 -0.38 0.87 4.62
N PHE A 165 -0.06 2.16 4.47
CA PHE A 165 1.06 2.79 5.17
C PHE A 165 0.97 2.59 6.69
N ILE A 166 -0.23 2.76 7.27
CA ILE A 166 -0.45 2.55 8.71
C ILE A 166 -0.43 1.06 9.06
N TYR A 167 -0.96 0.20 8.19
CA TYR A 167 -0.92 -1.24 8.37
C TYR A 167 0.52 -1.79 8.38
N GLN A 168 1.38 -1.35 7.46
CA GLN A 168 2.78 -1.76 7.41
C GLN A 168 3.56 -1.26 8.63
N PHE A 169 3.30 -0.03 9.07
CA PHE A 169 3.81 0.47 10.35
C PHE A 169 3.41 -0.45 11.50
N GLN A 170 2.13 -0.82 11.61
CA GLN A 170 1.63 -1.72 12.66
C GLN A 170 2.30 -3.10 12.59
N CYS A 171 2.45 -3.67 11.40
CA CYS A 171 3.13 -4.95 11.18
C CYS A 171 4.61 -4.89 11.54
N TYR A 172 5.27 -3.75 11.33
CA TYR A 172 6.65 -3.51 11.74
C TYR A 172 6.78 -3.41 13.26
N GLN A 173 5.89 -2.67 13.93
CA GLN A 173 5.90 -2.60 15.40
C GLN A 173 5.68 -3.97 16.04
N GLN A 174 4.78 -4.80 15.48
CA GLN A 174 4.57 -6.18 15.93
C GLN A 174 5.80 -7.08 15.70
N TYR A 175 6.48 -6.92 14.55
CA TYR A 175 7.73 -7.63 14.28
C TYR A 175 8.82 -7.24 15.27
N ARG A 176 9.02 -5.93 15.48
CA ARG A 176 9.98 -5.41 16.45
C ARG A 176 9.70 -5.91 17.88
N ALA A 177 8.43 -5.93 18.30
CA ALA A 177 8.05 -6.46 19.61
C ALA A 177 8.37 -7.96 19.76
N LYS A 178 8.20 -8.76 18.69
CA LYS A 178 8.56 -10.18 18.68
C LYS A 178 10.08 -10.41 18.62
N ALA A 179 10.81 -9.57 17.87
CA ALA A 179 12.26 -9.64 17.75
C ALA A 179 12.96 -9.23 19.06
N ALA A 180 12.44 -8.20 19.75
CA ALA A 180 12.93 -7.78 21.07
C ALA A 180 12.86 -8.88 22.14
N SER A 181 12.01 -9.89 21.95
CA SER A 181 11.92 -11.05 22.85
C SER A 181 13.01 -12.11 22.59
N LYS A 182 13.80 -12.00 21.52
CA LYS A 182 14.74 -13.03 21.06
C LYS A 182 16.23 -12.65 21.19
N ASP A 183 16.56 -11.56 21.87
CA ASP A 183 17.94 -11.04 22.06
C ASP A 183 18.70 -10.66 20.76
N ASP A 184 18.11 -10.85 19.58
CA ASP A 184 18.65 -10.41 18.26
C ASP A 184 18.42 -8.90 18.03
N LEU A 185 18.85 -8.04 18.98
CA LEU A 185 18.54 -6.60 19.00
C LEU A 185 19.58 -5.70 18.32
N GLU A 186 20.69 -6.25 17.81
CA GLU A 186 21.85 -5.43 17.44
C GLU A 186 21.77 -4.74 16.07
N ASP A 187 20.81 -5.08 15.19
CA ASP A 187 20.83 -4.57 13.79
C ASP A 187 19.50 -4.01 13.25
N VAL A 188 18.48 -3.82 14.10
CA VAL A 188 17.22 -3.19 13.66
C VAL A 188 17.48 -1.69 13.43
N ASN A 189 17.59 -1.30 12.17
CA ASN A 189 17.87 0.07 11.76
C ASN A 189 16.88 1.06 12.39
N SER A 190 17.35 1.79 13.41
CA SER A 190 16.49 2.49 14.39
C SER A 190 15.58 3.56 13.80
N HIS A 191 15.84 4.01 12.56
CA HIS A 191 15.16 5.14 11.93
C HIS A 191 13.99 4.75 11.01
N VAL A 192 13.74 3.45 10.81
CA VAL A 192 12.69 2.98 9.91
C VAL A 192 11.39 2.78 10.69
N TRP A 193 10.27 3.29 10.15
CA TRP A 193 8.93 3.19 10.75
C TRP A 193 8.84 3.77 12.18
N GLU A 194 9.49 4.90 12.43
CA GLU A 194 9.32 5.62 13.69
C GLU A 194 7.93 6.29 13.80
N VAL A 195 7.33 6.22 14.98
CA VAL A 195 6.00 6.80 15.27
C VAL A 195 5.95 8.29 14.88
N LEU A 196 6.99 9.05 15.21
CA LEU A 196 7.06 10.49 14.93
C LEU A 196 7.12 10.77 13.42
N GLN A 197 7.85 9.96 12.64
CA GLN A 197 7.96 10.14 11.20
C GLN A 197 6.60 9.87 10.53
N VAL A 198 5.91 8.80 10.94
CA VAL A 198 4.55 8.46 10.45
C VAL A 198 3.55 9.57 10.81
N LEU A 199 3.58 10.07 12.05
CA LEU A 199 2.73 11.19 12.48
C LEU A 199 3.01 12.46 11.65
N ASN A 200 4.28 12.80 11.46
CA ASN A 200 4.69 13.99 10.71
C ASN A 200 4.22 13.94 9.26
N VAL A 201 4.31 12.77 8.60
CA VAL A 201 3.79 12.58 7.24
C VAL A 201 2.28 12.83 7.19
N LEU A 202 1.52 12.23 8.11
CA LEU A 202 0.06 12.40 8.15
C LEU A 202 -0.35 13.84 8.48
N HIS A 203 0.29 14.49 9.45
CA HIS A 203 0.05 15.89 9.77
C HIS A 203 0.41 16.81 8.58
N SER A 204 1.52 16.56 7.90
CA SER A 204 1.93 17.33 6.72
C SER A 204 0.90 17.23 5.58
N MET A 205 0.28 16.07 5.39
CA MET A 205 -0.82 15.91 4.42
C MET A 205 -2.07 16.71 4.82
N VAL A 206 -2.43 16.70 6.10
CA VAL A 206 -3.57 17.47 6.63
C VAL A 206 -3.33 18.98 6.49
N GLU A 207 -2.12 19.43 6.81
CA GLU A 207 -1.74 20.84 6.68
C GLU A 207 -1.70 21.29 5.22
N LYS A 208 -1.06 20.52 4.34
CA LYS A 208 -0.94 20.88 2.91
C LYS A 208 -2.29 20.88 2.19
N SER A 209 -3.23 20.03 2.62
CA SER A 209 -4.59 20.02 2.08
C SER A 209 -5.51 21.09 2.67
N CYS A 210 -5.12 21.75 3.77
CA CYS A 210 -5.96 22.67 4.54
C CYS A 210 -7.34 22.09 4.90
N ILE A 211 -7.45 20.75 5.01
CA ILE A 211 -8.75 20.07 5.07
C ILE A 211 -9.56 20.46 6.30
N ASN A 212 -8.91 20.71 7.45
CA ASN A 212 -9.60 21.12 8.68
C ASN A 212 -10.36 22.44 8.48
N LYS A 213 -9.74 23.43 7.82
CA LYS A 213 -10.39 24.72 7.52
C LYS A 213 -11.50 24.57 6.49
N GLN A 214 -11.32 23.70 5.50
CA GLN A 214 -12.37 23.40 4.51
C GLN A 214 -13.59 22.78 5.17
N LEU A 215 -13.38 21.87 6.12
CA LEU A 215 -14.45 21.20 6.86
C LEU A 215 -15.19 22.15 7.82
N GLU A 216 -14.47 23.07 8.48
CA GLU A 216 -15.08 24.13 9.30
C GLU A 216 -15.98 25.06 8.47
N VAL A 217 -15.50 25.48 7.30
CA VAL A 217 -16.29 26.32 6.38
C VAL A 217 -17.50 25.55 5.84
N PHE A 218 -17.34 24.26 5.55
CA PHE A 218 -18.45 23.41 5.14
C PHE A 218 -19.52 23.26 6.24
N SER A 219 -19.11 23.00 7.49
CA SER A 219 -20.02 22.86 8.63
C SER A 219 -20.80 24.16 8.94
N SER A 220 -20.18 25.32 8.69
CA SER A 220 -20.83 26.64 8.79
C SER A 220 -21.69 27.01 7.56
N GLY A 221 -21.84 26.11 6.59
CA GLY A 221 -22.67 26.29 5.39
C GLY A 221 -22.03 27.17 4.31
N GLY A 222 -20.72 27.41 4.39
CA GLY A 222 -19.94 28.15 3.40
C GLY A 222 -19.34 27.25 2.30
N ASP A 223 -18.72 27.89 1.32
CA ASP A 223 -18.04 27.20 0.22
C ASP A 223 -16.64 26.69 0.62
N PRO A 224 -16.38 25.38 0.62
CA PRO A 224 -15.09 24.80 1.01
C PRO A 224 -13.92 25.32 0.16
N ASP A 225 -14.17 25.66 -1.11
CA ASP A 225 -13.13 26.06 -2.06
C ASP A 225 -12.57 27.47 -1.77
N SER A 226 -13.24 28.22 -0.90
CA SER A 226 -12.79 29.52 -0.38
C SER A 226 -11.68 29.40 0.67
N ALA A 227 -11.66 28.30 1.44
CA ALA A 227 -10.64 28.02 2.46
C ALA A 227 -9.56 27.03 2.00
N ALA A 228 -9.73 26.43 0.83
CA ALA A 228 -8.93 25.33 0.31
C ALA A 228 -7.51 25.74 -0.17
N GLY A 229 -7.27 27.02 -0.47
CA GLY A 229 -6.03 27.48 -1.09
C GLY A 229 -5.78 26.85 -2.48
N GLU A 230 -4.56 26.93 -3.00
CA GLU A 230 -4.22 26.39 -4.33
C GLU A 230 -4.15 24.86 -4.36
N PHE A 231 -3.66 24.24 -3.28
CA PHE A 231 -3.54 22.77 -3.17
C PHE A 231 -4.87 22.11 -2.85
N GLY A 232 -5.66 22.66 -1.93
CA GLY A 232 -6.92 22.04 -1.48
C GLY A 232 -8.04 22.07 -2.53
N ARG A 233 -7.95 22.94 -3.55
CA ARG A 233 -8.86 22.93 -4.71
C ARG A 233 -8.70 21.69 -5.59
N VAL A 234 -7.54 21.03 -5.51
CA VAL A 234 -7.30 19.80 -6.26
C VAL A 234 -7.88 18.62 -5.49
N SER A 235 -8.77 17.87 -6.14
CA SER A 235 -9.46 16.72 -5.54
C SER A 235 -8.51 15.69 -4.92
N LEU A 236 -7.31 15.51 -5.48
CA LEU A 236 -6.27 14.63 -4.96
C LEU A 236 -5.90 15.01 -3.51
N TYR A 237 -5.48 16.26 -3.28
CA TYR A 237 -5.05 16.72 -1.96
C TYR A 237 -6.22 16.80 -0.99
N LYS A 238 -7.41 17.18 -1.47
CA LYS A 238 -8.63 17.21 -0.66
C LYS A 238 -8.98 15.82 -0.09
N ASN A 239 -8.98 14.79 -0.94
CA ASN A 239 -9.27 13.42 -0.53
C ASN A 239 -8.12 12.82 0.30
N MET A 240 -6.87 13.08 -0.08
CA MET A 240 -5.70 12.62 0.69
C MET A 240 -5.67 13.22 2.10
N GLY A 241 -6.00 14.50 2.25
CA GLY A 241 -6.13 15.16 3.56
C GLY A 241 -7.21 14.51 4.43
N TYR A 242 -8.37 14.21 3.85
CA TYR A 242 -9.43 13.51 4.56
C TYR A 242 -9.01 12.09 4.99
N PHE A 243 -8.39 11.33 4.08
CA PHE A 243 -7.86 9.99 4.41
C PHE A 243 -6.76 10.05 5.47
N ALA A 244 -5.92 11.07 5.46
CA ALA A 244 -4.92 11.30 6.49
C ALA A 244 -5.55 11.60 7.88
N LEU A 245 -6.69 12.30 7.96
CA LEU A 245 -7.42 12.46 9.23
C LEU A 245 -7.91 11.12 9.78
N VAL A 246 -8.47 10.26 8.93
CA VAL A 246 -8.88 8.90 9.32
C VAL A 246 -7.66 8.04 9.69
N GLY A 247 -6.54 8.24 9.01
CA GLY A 247 -5.28 7.62 9.34
C GLY A 247 -4.74 8.04 10.72
N LEU A 248 -4.81 9.33 11.04
CA LEU A 248 -4.44 9.87 12.36
C LEU A 248 -5.34 9.31 13.47
N LEU A 249 -6.65 9.22 13.22
CA LEU A 249 -7.58 8.54 14.15
C LEU A 249 -7.11 7.11 14.46
N ARG A 250 -6.79 6.33 13.42
CA ARG A 250 -6.31 4.94 13.56
C ARG A 250 -5.00 4.89 14.33
N LEU A 251 -4.05 5.76 14.01
CA LEU A 251 -2.73 5.81 14.64
C LEU A 251 -2.81 6.23 16.11
N HIS A 252 -3.57 7.27 16.46
CA HIS A 252 -3.80 7.66 17.85
C HIS A 252 -4.53 6.58 18.64
N SER A 253 -5.48 5.87 18.02
CA SER A 253 -6.14 4.72 18.64
C SER A 253 -5.16 3.57 18.92
N LEU A 254 -4.17 3.35 18.04
CA LEU A 254 -3.11 2.36 18.24
C LEU A 254 -2.13 2.76 19.35
N LEU A 255 -1.83 4.06 19.48
CA LEU A 255 -0.99 4.62 20.55
C LEU A 255 -1.70 4.67 21.91
N GLY A 256 -3.02 4.50 21.94
CA GLY A 256 -3.83 4.55 23.16
C GLY A 256 -4.29 5.95 23.57
N ASP A 257 -4.02 6.98 22.77
CA ASP A 257 -4.53 8.34 22.99
C ASP A 257 -5.89 8.53 22.30
N PHE A 258 -6.94 8.03 22.95
CA PHE A 258 -8.30 8.09 22.42
C PHE A 258 -8.88 9.51 22.40
N TYR A 259 -8.36 10.42 23.23
CA TYR A 259 -8.83 11.80 23.25
C TYR A 259 -8.37 12.56 22.03
N GLN A 260 -7.08 12.44 21.72
CA GLN A 260 -6.55 13.05 20.51
C GLN A 260 -7.14 12.39 19.25
N ALA A 261 -7.37 11.08 19.27
CA ALA A 261 -8.01 10.35 18.17
C ALA A 261 -9.38 10.95 17.78
N ILE A 262 -10.23 11.28 18.77
CA ILE A 262 -11.54 11.91 18.54
C ILE A 262 -11.40 13.38 18.16
N LYS A 263 -10.48 14.11 18.81
CA LYS A 263 -10.25 15.53 18.56
C LYS A 263 -9.82 15.81 17.11
N VAL A 264 -9.03 14.93 16.50
CA VAL A 264 -8.63 15.05 15.09
C VAL A 264 -9.84 15.00 14.14
N LEU A 265 -10.95 14.37 14.55
CA LEU A 265 -12.18 14.30 13.78
C LEU A 265 -13.26 15.31 14.20
N GLU A 266 -12.96 16.25 15.10
CA GLU A 266 -13.96 17.19 15.64
C GLU A 266 -14.68 17.98 14.53
N ASN A 267 -13.96 18.30 13.45
CA ASN A 267 -14.49 19.04 12.31
C ASN A 267 -15.21 18.14 11.27
N ILE A 268 -15.23 16.82 11.47
CA ILE A 268 -15.91 15.88 10.57
C ILE A 268 -17.29 15.57 11.14
N ASP A 269 -18.31 16.04 10.43
CA ASP A 269 -19.70 15.71 10.74
C ASP A 269 -20.00 14.27 10.27
N LEU A 270 -19.93 13.30 11.19
CA LEU A 270 -20.14 11.87 10.89
C LEU A 270 -21.57 11.54 10.42
N ASN A 271 -22.53 12.41 10.74
CA ASN A 271 -23.95 12.19 10.42
C ASN A 271 -24.38 12.77 9.07
N GLN A 272 -23.58 13.68 8.49
CA GLN A 272 -23.88 14.20 7.16
C GLN A 272 -23.28 13.29 6.10
N SER A 273 -24.04 13.09 5.02
CA SER A 273 -23.57 12.44 3.78
C SER A 273 -22.48 13.30 3.14
N ASN A 274 -21.30 13.32 3.74
CA ASN A 274 -20.18 14.11 3.26
C ASN A 274 -19.77 13.62 1.87
N LEU A 275 -19.34 14.52 0.99
CA LEU A 275 -18.77 14.20 -0.33
C LEU A 275 -17.67 13.12 -0.29
N TYR A 276 -17.09 12.88 0.88
CA TYR A 276 -16.04 11.91 1.19
C TYR A 276 -16.56 10.48 1.46
N SER A 277 -17.88 10.28 1.50
CA SER A 277 -18.55 8.98 1.69
C SER A 277 -18.44 8.03 0.50
N ARG A 278 -17.65 8.38 -0.52
CA ARG A 278 -17.56 7.61 -1.77
C ARG A 278 -16.76 6.33 -1.64
N VAL A 279 -15.92 6.20 -0.62
CA VAL A 279 -15.12 5.00 -0.36
C VAL A 279 -15.68 4.28 0.87
N PRO A 280 -16.40 3.16 0.68
CA PRO A 280 -17.04 2.43 1.78
C PRO A 280 -16.04 1.94 2.83
N GLY A 281 -14.85 1.51 2.41
CA GLY A 281 -13.78 1.07 3.33
C GLY A 281 -13.35 2.17 4.31
N CYS A 282 -13.21 3.40 3.84
CA CYS A 282 -12.85 4.55 4.66
C CYS A 282 -13.91 4.82 5.72
N GLN A 283 -15.19 4.86 5.33
CA GLN A 283 -16.29 5.06 6.27
C GLN A 283 -16.34 3.96 7.33
N ILE A 284 -16.17 2.70 6.90
CA ILE A 284 -16.19 1.56 7.80
C ILE A 284 -15.10 1.73 8.87
N THR A 285 -13.89 2.06 8.45
CA THR A 285 -12.74 2.30 9.33
C THR A 285 -12.96 3.48 10.26
N THR A 286 -13.49 4.61 9.79
CA THR A 286 -13.76 5.79 10.64
C THR A 286 -14.73 5.46 11.75
N PHE A 287 -15.91 4.90 11.45
CA PHE A 287 -16.92 4.58 12.46
C PHE A 287 -16.42 3.49 13.42
N TYR A 288 -15.65 2.51 12.94
CA TYR A 288 -15.07 1.48 13.80
C TYR A 288 -14.14 2.08 14.84
N TYR A 289 -13.15 2.89 14.43
CA TYR A 289 -12.19 3.48 15.36
C TYR A 289 -12.79 4.58 16.24
N VAL A 290 -13.78 5.34 15.75
CA VAL A 290 -14.55 6.29 16.59
C VAL A 290 -15.35 5.54 17.66
N GLY A 291 -16.06 4.48 17.27
CA GLY A 291 -16.81 3.64 18.20
C GLY A 291 -15.89 3.00 19.25
N PHE A 292 -14.72 2.52 18.80
CA PHE A 292 -13.68 1.98 19.68
C PHE A 292 -13.15 3.04 20.67
N ALA A 293 -12.81 4.24 20.19
CA ALA A 293 -12.36 5.34 21.04
C ALA A 293 -13.43 5.72 22.08
N TYR A 294 -14.72 5.77 21.70
CA TYR A 294 -15.81 6.02 22.64
C TYR A 294 -15.95 4.91 23.70
N MET A 295 -15.76 3.64 23.34
CA MET A 295 -15.74 2.55 24.32
C MET A 295 -14.58 2.73 25.32
N MET A 296 -13.39 3.05 24.82
CA MET A 296 -12.20 3.24 25.67
C MET A 296 -12.32 4.47 26.59
N MET A 297 -13.08 5.49 26.16
CA MET A 297 -13.48 6.63 26.99
C MET A 297 -14.66 6.35 27.95
N ARG A 298 -15.22 5.14 27.96
CA ARG A 298 -16.42 4.75 28.74
C ARG A 298 -17.71 5.48 28.34
N ARG A 299 -17.76 6.06 27.13
CA ARG A 299 -18.96 6.69 26.54
C ARG A 299 -19.78 5.66 25.77
N TYR A 300 -20.29 4.66 26.48
CA TYR A 300 -20.97 3.51 25.85
C TYR A 300 -22.23 3.90 25.08
N ALA A 301 -22.99 4.90 25.53
CA ALA A 301 -24.19 5.36 24.84
C ALA A 301 -23.87 5.89 23.42
N ASP A 302 -22.79 6.65 23.29
CA ASP A 302 -22.36 7.19 21.99
C ASP A 302 -21.72 6.08 21.13
N ALA A 303 -20.95 5.18 21.73
CA ALA A 303 -20.41 4.01 21.03
C ALA A 303 -21.52 3.15 20.40
N ILE A 304 -22.60 2.87 21.13
CA ILE A 304 -23.75 2.10 20.63
C ILE A 304 -24.39 2.79 19.42
N ARG A 305 -24.57 4.12 19.47
CA ARG A 305 -25.09 4.89 18.33
C ARG A 305 -24.19 4.78 17.12
N THR A 306 -22.89 5.02 17.28
CA THR A 306 -21.88 4.93 16.22
C THR A 306 -21.86 3.54 15.58
N PHE A 307 -21.86 2.47 16.39
CA PHE A 307 -21.88 1.09 15.89
C PHE A 307 -23.20 0.73 15.19
N THR A 308 -24.33 1.23 15.66
CA THR A 308 -25.62 1.02 15.01
C THR A 308 -25.68 1.70 13.63
N SER A 309 -25.13 2.90 13.51
CA SER A 309 -25.05 3.64 12.25
C SER A 309 -24.22 2.89 11.20
N ILE A 310 -23.05 2.37 11.56
CA ILE A 310 -22.22 1.60 10.63
C ILE A 310 -22.83 0.26 10.25
N LEU A 311 -23.46 -0.46 11.19
CA LEU A 311 -24.14 -1.71 10.87
C LEU A 311 -25.28 -1.48 9.87
N THR A 312 -26.01 -0.38 10.05
CA THR A 312 -27.06 0.04 9.11
C THR A 312 -26.47 0.39 7.75
N TYR A 313 -25.34 1.10 7.72
CA TYR A 313 -24.62 1.42 6.49
C TYR A 313 -24.18 0.14 5.75
N ILE A 314 -23.45 -0.77 6.42
CA ILE A 314 -22.99 -2.04 5.83
C ILE A 314 -24.16 -2.86 5.30
N ASN A 315 -25.28 -2.92 6.03
CA ASN A 315 -26.47 -3.64 5.58
C ASN A 315 -27.08 -3.04 4.30
N ARG A 316 -27.06 -1.71 4.15
CA ARG A 316 -27.50 -1.04 2.93
C ARG A 316 -26.54 -1.24 1.77
N THR A 317 -25.23 -1.21 2.04
CA THR A 317 -24.20 -1.31 1.00
C THR A 317 -23.90 -2.76 0.57
N LYS A 318 -24.23 -3.77 1.39
CA LYS A 318 -24.07 -5.20 1.03
C LYS A 318 -24.76 -5.58 -0.29
N ASN A 319 -25.88 -4.95 -0.62
CA ASN A 319 -26.60 -5.20 -1.87
C ASN A 319 -25.91 -4.60 -3.12
N LEU A 320 -24.91 -3.72 -2.95
CA LEU A 320 -24.14 -3.11 -4.05
C LEU A 320 -22.86 -3.89 -4.39
N PHE A 321 -22.46 -4.85 -3.54
CA PHE A 321 -21.22 -5.64 -3.68
C PHE A 321 -21.47 -7.11 -4.03
N GLN A 322 -22.71 -7.49 -4.33
CA GLN A 322 -23.11 -8.83 -4.81
C GLN A 322 -23.34 -8.80 -6.32
#